data_AF-A0A4R8QAN8-F1
#
_entry.id   AF-A0A4R8QAN8-F1
#
_cell.length_a   1.000
_cell.length_b   1.000
_cell.length_c   1.000
_cell.angle_alpha   90.00
_cell.angle_beta   90.00
_cell.angle_gamma   90.00
#
_symmetry.space_group_name_H-M   'P 1'
#
loop_
_entity.id
_entity.type
_entity.pdbx_description
1 polymer ?
#
loop_
_entity_poly.entity_id
_entity_poly.type
_entity_poly.pdbx_seq_one_letter_code
_entity_poly.pdbx_strand_id
1 'polypeptide(L)'
;MNVEPLVLDITSDNSIKSAVDIVQAKFGHLDVLINNAAILLGRPEDSIRQRLTTVFDTNVFGTIAVTEAFIPLLRNSTKVKRIVFVSSGLGSLAIRADLSLQAKDYIEK
;
A
#
# COMPACT_ATOMS: atom_id res chain seq x y z
N MET A 1 10.37 -23.39 -0.94
CA MET A 1 9.61 -22.12 -1.09
C MET A 1 10.42 -21.25 -2.03
N ASN A 2 9.85 -20.80 -3.13
CA ASN A 2 10.54 -19.90 -4.07
C ASN A 2 10.12 -18.46 -3.72
N VAL A 3 11.11 -17.59 -3.52
CA VAL A 3 10.91 -16.19 -3.19
C VAL A 3 11.82 -15.38 -4.09
N GLU A 4 11.27 -14.34 -4.72
CA GLU A 4 12.01 -13.49 -5.64
C GLU A 4 11.80 -12.02 -5.29
N PRO A 5 12.87 -11.24 -5.07
CA PRO A 5 12.73 -9.82 -4.88
C PRO A 5 12.41 -9.14 -6.22
N LEU A 6 11.50 -8.16 -6.17
CA LEU A 6 11.16 -7.28 -7.28
C LEU A 6 11.20 -5.84 -6.77
N VAL A 7 11.91 -4.97 -7.47
CA VAL A 7 11.92 -3.54 -7.15
C VAL A 7 10.59 -2.93 -7.59
N LEU A 8 9.91 -2.27 -6.65
CA LEU A 8 8.67 -1.57 -6.88
C LEU A 8 8.58 -0.36 -5.96
N ASP A 9 8.88 0.82 -6.51
CA ASP A 9 8.51 2.09 -5.91
C ASP A 9 7.09 2.44 -6.37
N ILE A 10 6.14 2.42 -5.43
CA ILE A 10 4.73 2.65 -5.72
C ILE A 10 4.40 4.12 -6.01
N THR A 11 5.36 5.03 -5.82
CA THR A 11 5.21 6.46 -6.16
C THR A 11 5.74 6.79 -7.55
N SER A 12 6.22 5.78 -8.31
CA SER A 12 6.80 5.96 -9.63
C SER A 12 6.08 5.10 -10.68
N ASP A 13 5.36 5.75 -11.60
CA ASP A 13 4.66 5.06 -12.71
C ASP A 13 5.60 4.16 -13.53
N ASN A 14 6.83 4.60 -13.75
CA ASN A 14 7.85 3.83 -14.47
C ASN A 14 8.25 2.57 -13.69
N SER A 15 8.39 2.69 -12.36
CA SER A 15 8.69 1.53 -11.51
C SER A 15 7.52 0.55 -11.48
N ILE A 16 6.29 1.05 -11.39
CA ILE A 16 5.07 0.23 -11.42
C ILE A 16 4.97 -0.52 -12.75
N LYS A 17 5.12 0.18 -13.87
CA LYS A 17 5.09 -0.44 -15.20
C LYS A 17 6.15 -1.52 -15.33
N SER A 18 7.38 -1.22 -14.92
CA SER A 18 8.50 -2.18 -15.01
C SER A 18 8.21 -3.45 -14.18
N ALA A 19 7.64 -3.30 -12.99
CA ALA A 19 7.24 -4.42 -12.16
C ALA A 19 6.13 -5.27 -12.81
N VAL A 20 5.11 -4.64 -13.40
CA VAL A 20 4.05 -5.34 -14.16
C VAL A 20 4.65 -6.13 -15.32
N ASP A 21 5.53 -5.50 -16.12
CA ASP A 21 6.15 -6.15 -17.28
C ASP A 21 6.96 -7.39 -16.87
N ILE A 22 7.72 -7.30 -15.76
CA ILE A 22 8.51 -8.43 -15.23
C ILE A 22 7.60 -9.58 -14.78
N VAL A 23 6.53 -9.29 -14.01
CA VAL A 23 5.60 -10.32 -13.52
C VAL A 23 4.84 -10.95 -14.69
N GLN A 24 4.41 -10.15 -15.68
CA GLN A 24 3.76 -10.63 -16.90
C GLN A 24 4.67 -11.54 -17.70
N ALA A 25 5.93 -11.15 -17.94
CA ALA A 25 6.87 -11.95 -18.71
C ALA A 25 7.20 -13.29 -18.03
N LYS A 26 7.29 -13.30 -16.70
CA LYS A 26 7.74 -14.48 -15.96
C LYS A 26 6.62 -15.43 -15.56
N PHE A 27 5.47 -14.90 -15.15
CA PHE A 27 4.38 -15.70 -14.56
C PHE A 27 3.08 -15.62 -15.37
N GLY A 28 2.87 -14.54 -16.13
CA GLY A 28 1.69 -14.35 -16.98
C GLY A 28 0.39 -14.02 -16.25
N HIS A 29 0.37 -14.11 -14.91
CA HIS A 29 -0.77 -13.83 -14.06
C HIS A 29 -0.31 -13.42 -12.65
N LEU A 30 -1.25 -12.93 -11.85
CA LEU A 30 -1.09 -12.67 -10.42
C LEU A 30 -2.31 -13.24 -9.68
N ASP A 31 -2.12 -14.01 -8.61
CA ASP A 31 -3.25 -14.52 -7.82
C ASP A 31 -3.66 -13.55 -6.72
N VAL A 32 -2.67 -12.98 -6.04
CA VAL A 32 -2.88 -12.12 -4.87
C VAL A 32 -1.98 -10.89 -4.96
N LEU A 33 -2.59 -9.71 -4.83
CA LEU A 33 -1.88 -8.45 -4.61
C LEU A 33 -2.07 -8.04 -3.15
N ILE A 34 -0.96 -7.76 -2.45
CA ILE A 34 -0.99 -7.25 -1.08
C ILE A 34 -0.42 -5.83 -1.08
N ASN A 35 -1.31 -4.86 -1.00
CA ASN A 35 -0.96 -3.45 -0.86
C ASN A 35 -0.57 -3.17 0.60
N ASN A 36 0.73 -3.20 0.88
CA ASN A 36 1.29 -3.03 2.22
C ASN A 36 2.28 -1.85 2.34
N ALA A 37 2.84 -1.38 1.24
CA ALA A 37 3.82 -0.29 1.28
C ALA A 37 3.16 0.99 1.85
N ALA A 38 3.74 1.52 2.93
CA ALA A 38 3.22 2.69 3.62
C ALA A 38 4.33 3.42 4.39
N ILE A 39 4.14 4.73 4.57
CA ILE A 39 4.97 5.60 5.40
C ILE A 39 4.10 6.36 6.42
N LEU A 40 4.65 6.67 7.60
CA LEU A 40 3.91 7.35 8.67
C LEU A 40 4.12 8.87 8.66
N LEU A 41 5.30 9.35 8.27
CA LEU A 41 5.66 10.77 8.26
C LEU A 41 6.67 11.03 7.13
N GLY A 42 6.51 12.11 6.38
CA GLY A 42 7.55 12.67 5.52
C GLY A 42 8.74 13.20 6.33
N ARG A 43 9.66 13.94 5.71
CA ARG A 43 10.89 14.36 6.40
C ARG A 43 10.59 15.39 7.51
N PRO A 44 11.28 15.36 8.66
CA PRO A 44 10.99 16.27 9.77
C PRO A 44 11.10 17.76 9.44
N GLU A 45 11.99 18.11 8.52
CA GLU A 45 12.24 19.46 8.03
C GLU A 45 11.17 20.00 7.08
N ASP A 46 10.33 19.12 6.53
CA ASP A 46 9.29 19.49 5.58
C ASP A 46 8.10 20.16 6.29
N SER A 47 7.44 21.09 5.57
CA SER A 47 6.17 21.63 6.03
C SER A 47 5.12 20.53 6.21
N ILE A 48 4.12 20.77 7.06
CA ILE A 48 3.02 19.81 7.25
C ILE A 48 2.34 19.43 5.92
N ARG A 49 2.22 20.39 4.99
CA ARG A 49 1.65 20.14 3.66
C ARG A 49 2.49 19.15 2.87
N GLN A 50 3.81 19.37 2.79
CA GLN A 50 4.72 18.47 2.08
C GLN A 50 4.69 17.06 2.70
N ARG A 51 4.76 16.97 4.03
CA ARG A 51 4.71 15.68 4.74
C ARG A 51 3.44 14.91 4.45
N LEU A 52 2.29 15.59 4.46
CA LEU A 52 1.01 14.97 4.12
C LEU A 52 0.94 14.58 2.66
N THR A 53 1.41 15.42 1.74
CA THR A 53 1.48 15.08 0.31
C THR A 53 2.27 13.79 0.10
N THR A 54 3.48 13.66 0.68
CA THR A 54 4.28 12.43 0.55
C THR A 54 3.56 11.21 1.11
N VAL A 55 2.92 11.33 2.28
CA VAL A 55 2.17 10.22 2.89
C VAL A 55 0.98 9.80 2.03
N PHE A 56 0.22 10.74 1.48
CA PHE A 56 -0.91 10.43 0.58
C PHE A 56 -0.44 9.84 -0.75
N ASP A 57 0.66 10.37 -1.30
CA ASP A 57 1.26 9.89 -2.53
C ASP A 57 1.66 8.42 -2.43
N THR A 58 2.29 8.03 -1.33
CA THR A 58 2.62 6.61 -1.08
C THR A 58 1.38 5.79 -0.69
N ASN A 59 0.72 6.14 0.42
CA ASN A 59 -0.21 5.23 1.07
C ASN A 59 -1.56 5.14 0.35
N VAL A 60 -1.94 6.15 -0.44
CA VAL A 60 -3.23 6.24 -1.12
C VAL A 60 -3.05 6.16 -2.63
N PHE A 61 -2.40 7.16 -3.24
CA PHE A 61 -2.33 7.26 -4.69
C PHE A 61 -1.50 6.13 -5.30
N GLY A 62 -0.28 5.91 -4.82
CA GLY A 62 0.60 4.83 -5.27
C GLY A 62 -0.01 3.44 -5.08
N THR A 63 -0.60 3.20 -3.91
CA THR A 63 -1.34 1.97 -3.61
C THR A 63 -2.48 1.69 -4.62
N ILE A 64 -3.24 2.71 -4.99
CA ILE A 64 -4.33 2.58 -5.98
C ILE A 64 -3.74 2.39 -7.39
N ALA A 65 -2.71 3.15 -7.76
CA ALA A 65 -2.05 3.06 -9.06
C ALA A 65 -1.46 1.67 -9.32
N VAL A 66 -0.77 1.09 -8.32
CA VAL A 66 -0.31 -0.30 -8.37
C VAL A 66 -1.49 -1.25 -8.57
N THR A 67 -2.56 -1.07 -7.80
CA THR A 67 -3.73 -1.93 -7.92
C THR A 67 -4.29 -1.92 -9.34
N GLU A 68 -4.48 -0.74 -9.92
CA GLU A 68 -4.96 -0.56 -11.28
C GLU A 68 -4.03 -1.24 -12.30
N ALA A 69 -2.73 -0.99 -12.20
CA ALA A 69 -1.73 -1.52 -13.13
C ALA A 69 -1.66 -3.05 -13.14
N PHE A 70 -1.89 -3.70 -11.99
CA PHE A 70 -1.85 -5.16 -11.85
C PHE A 70 -3.19 -5.86 -12.11
N ILE A 71 -4.32 -5.14 -12.28
CA ILE A 71 -5.63 -5.74 -12.57
C ILE A 71 -5.60 -6.71 -13.78
N PRO A 72 -4.95 -6.39 -14.92
CA PRO A 72 -4.89 -7.32 -16.06
C PRO A 72 -4.29 -8.68 -15.68
N LEU A 73 -3.20 -8.69 -14.90
CA LEU A 73 -2.57 -9.91 -14.40
C LEU A 73 -3.45 -10.67 -13.42
N LEU A 74 -4.15 -9.97 -12.53
CA LEU A 74 -5.13 -10.56 -11.61
C LEU A 74 -6.28 -11.24 -12.37
N ARG A 75 -6.72 -10.65 -13.48
CA ARG A 75 -7.78 -11.23 -14.33
C ARG A 75 -7.34 -12.55 -14.97
N ASN A 76 -6.06 -12.71 -15.28
CA ASN A 76 -5.50 -13.94 -15.86
C ASN A 76 -5.41 -15.11 -14.88
N SER A 77 -5.50 -14.88 -13.56
CA SER A 77 -5.54 -15.99 -12.61
C SER A 77 -6.78 -16.87 -12.82
N THR A 78 -6.62 -18.18 -12.68
CA THR A 78 -7.70 -19.17 -12.79
C THR A 78 -8.12 -19.76 -11.44
N LYS A 79 -7.39 -19.46 -10.35
CA LYS A 79 -7.58 -20.08 -9.03
C LYS A 79 -8.12 -19.10 -8.00
N VAL A 80 -7.36 -18.06 -7.70
CA VAL A 80 -7.64 -17.09 -6.63
C VAL A 80 -7.37 -15.70 -7.16
N LYS A 81 -8.30 -14.78 -6.91
CA LYS A 81 -8.16 -13.36 -7.26
C LYS A 81 -8.41 -12.56 -6.01
N ARG A 82 -7.36 -12.01 -5.39
CA ARG A 82 -7.51 -11.23 -4.17
C ARG A 82 -6.62 -10.01 -4.17
N ILE A 83 -7.21 -8.89 -3.79
CA ILE A 83 -6.48 -7.67 -3.46
C ILE A 83 -6.67 -7.47 -1.96
N VAL A 84 -5.56 -7.37 -1.23
CA VAL A 84 -5.55 -7.11 0.21
C VAL A 84 -4.96 -5.73 0.42
N PHE A 85 -5.69 -4.87 1.12
CA PHE A 85 -5.17 -3.60 1.61
C PHE A 85 -4.81 -3.75 3.08
N VAL A 86 -3.53 -3.52 3.40
CA VAL A 86 -3.07 -3.47 4.78
C VAL A 86 -3.21 -2.03 5.26
N SER A 87 -4.14 -1.81 6.19
CA SER A 87 -4.35 -0.51 6.84
C SER A 87 -3.78 -0.56 8.27
N SER A 88 -4.22 0.36 9.13
CA SER A 88 -3.81 0.42 10.53
C SER A 88 -5.00 0.73 11.44
N GLY A 89 -4.82 0.51 12.75
CA GLY A 89 -5.80 0.95 13.76
C GLY A 89 -6.00 2.48 13.76
N LEU A 90 -5.05 3.27 13.22
CA LEU A 90 -5.22 4.71 13.03
C LEU A 90 -6.33 5.03 12.01
N GLY A 91 -6.55 4.16 11.01
CA GLY A 91 -7.62 4.31 10.01
C GLY A 91 -8.98 3.77 10.47
N SER A 92 -9.07 3.14 11.65
CA SER A 92 -10.33 2.58 12.13
C SER A 92 -11.19 3.65 12.81
N LEU A 93 -12.34 3.96 12.20
CA LEU A 93 -13.33 4.87 12.78
C LEU A 93 -13.86 4.33 14.11
N ALA A 94 -14.04 3.01 14.24
CA ALA A 94 -14.51 2.39 15.47
C ALA A 94 -13.51 2.61 16.63
N ILE A 95 -12.22 2.34 16.39
CA ILE A 95 -11.17 2.56 17.40
C ILE A 95 -11.04 4.04 17.73
N ARG A 96 -11.13 4.93 16.73
CA ARG A 96 -10.96 6.37 16.93
C ARG A 96 -12.18 7.04 17.57
N ALA A 97 -13.38 6.48 17.41
CA ALA A 97 -14.59 6.96 18.07
C ALA A 97 -14.77 6.41 19.50
N ASP A 98 -14.00 5.37 19.88
CA ASP A 98 -14.07 4.80 21.23
C ASP A 98 -13.30 5.66 22.24
N LEU A 99 -14.05 6.44 23.03
CA LEU A 99 -13.51 7.32 24.07
C LEU A 99 -12.81 6.55 25.20
N SER A 100 -13.16 5.28 25.43
CA SER A 100 -12.52 4.46 26.48
C SER A 100 -11.08 4.09 26.14
N LEU A 101 -10.76 4.00 24.85
CA LEU A 101 -9.40 3.76 24.36
C LEU A 101 -8.57 5.04 24.35
N GLN A 102 -9.18 6.19 24.05
CA GLN A 102 -8.49 7.48 24.09
C GLN A 102 -8.05 7.87 25.51
N ALA A 103 -8.86 7.59 26.53
CA ALA A 103 -8.54 7.92 27.92
C ALA A 103 -7.28 7.20 28.44
N LYS A 104 -6.97 5.99 27.94
CA LYS A 104 -5.79 5.22 28.32
C LYS A 104 -4.49 5.85 27.79
N ASP A 105 -4.53 6.35 26.55
CA ASP A 105 -3.38 7.00 25.90
C ASP A 105 -2.96 8.33 26.60
N TYR A 106 -3.84 8.94 27.40
CA TYR A 106 -3.56 10.15 28.18
C TYR A 106 -3.06 9.88 29.60
N ILE A 107 -3.32 8.70 30.17
CA ILE A 107 -2.96 8.35 31.55
C ILE A 107 -1.60 7.64 31.62
N GLU A 108 -1.13 7.05 30.52
CA GLU A 108 0.15 6.33 30.43
C GLU A 108 1.32 7.18 29.88
N LYS A 109 1.18 8.51 29.85
CA LYS A 109 2.29 9.47 29.62
C LYS A 109 2.60 10.25 30.89
#